data_AF-A0A1F6K573-F1
#
_entry.id   AF-A0A1F6K573-F1
#
_cell.length_a   1.000
_cell.length_b   1.000
_cell.length_c   1.000
_cell.angle_alpha   90.00
_cell.angle_beta   90.00
_cell.angle_gamma   90.00
#
_symmetry.space_group_name_H-M   'P 1'
#
loop_
_entity.id
_entity.type
_entity.pdbx_description
1 polymer ?
#
loop_
_entity_poly.entity_id
_entity_poly.type
_entity_poly.pdbx_seq_one_letter_code
_entity_poly.pdbx_strand_id
1 'polypeptide(L)' 'MTPLDFSNLAQIIQIASIAKYAFLAILILYVIFAFVVFNQVRVMNRIISTPPVSVILTIISFLHLIIAFSLFLFSLVIL' A
#
# COMPACT_ATOMS: atom_id res chain seq x y z
N MET A 1 -37.37 -16.90 -4.04
CA MET A 1 -36.19 -16.78 -3.15
C MET A 1 -36.52 -17.43 -1.83
N THR A 2 -35.78 -18.47 -1.48
CA THR A 2 -35.96 -19.22 -0.24
C THR A 2 -35.07 -18.65 0.87
N PRO A 3 -35.34 -18.92 2.17
CA PRO A 3 -34.48 -18.48 3.28
C PRO A 3 -33.00 -18.89 3.13
N LEU A 4 -32.74 -20.02 2.45
CA LEU A 4 -31.40 -20.54 2.14
C LEU A 4 -30.64 -19.64 1.13
N ASP A 5 -31.35 -19.01 0.19
CA ASP A 5 -30.76 -18.08 -0.77
C ASP A 5 -30.29 -16.79 -0.08
N PHE A 6 -31.04 -16.33 0.92
CA PHE A 6 -30.68 -15.14 1.70
C PHE A 6 -29.46 -15.38 2.60
N SER A 7 -29.34 -16.56 3.23
CA SER A 7 -28.17 -16.90 4.04
C SER A 7 -26.90 -16.98 3.19
N ASN A 8 -26.98 -17.56 1.99
CA ASN A 8 -25.85 -17.64 1.07
C ASN A 8 -25.41 -16.26 0.58
N LEU A 9 -26.37 -15.39 0.23
CA LEU A 9 -26.07 -14.01 -0.17
C LEU A 9 -25.43 -13.21 0.97
N ALA A 10 -25.94 -13.34 2.19
CA ALA A 10 -25.38 -12.67 3.36
C ALA A 10 -23.94 -13.11 3.63
N GLN A 11 -23.65 -14.40 3.49
CA GLN A 11 -22.29 -14.94 3.66
C GLN A 11 -21.32 -14.40 2.60
N ILE A 12 -21.75 -14.33 1.33
CA ILE A 12 -20.94 -13.76 0.24
C ILE A 12 -20.61 -12.28 0.52
N ILE A 13 -21.60 -11.50 0.96
CA ILE A 13 -21.41 -10.07 1.29
C ILE A 13 -20.43 -9.90 2.47
N GLN A 14 -20.52 -10.76 3.50
CA GLN A 14 -19.59 -10.72 4.63
C GLN A 14 -18.15 -11.03 4.21
N ILE A 15 -17.94 -12.08 3.41
CA ILE A 15 -16.61 -12.44 2.91
C ILE A 15 -16.04 -11.30 2.05
N ALA A 16 -16.83 -10.73 1.16
CA ALA A 16 -16.42 -9.59 0.34
C ALA A 16 -16.02 -8.39 1.20
N SER A 17 -16.78 -8.10 2.27
CA SER A 17 -16.47 -7.01 3.19
C SER A 17 -15.17 -7.26 3.96
N ILE A 18 -14.95 -8.48 4.47
CA ILE A 18 -13.71 -8.87 5.15
C ILE A 18 -12.51 -8.72 4.21
N ALA A 19 -12.64 -9.16 2.96
CA ALA A 19 -11.58 -9.04 1.96
C ALA A 19 -11.20 -7.57 1.70
N LYS A 20 -12.18 -6.66 1.62
CA LYS A 20 -11.93 -5.21 1.48
C LYS A 20 -11.11 -4.66 2.65
N TYR A 21 -11.50 -4.97 3.89
CA TYR A 21 -10.77 -4.51 5.07
C TYR A 21 -9.36 -5.09 5.18
N ALA A 22 -9.20 -6.38 4.86
CA ALA A 22 -7.88 -7.02 4.84
C ALA A 22 -6.96 -6.40 3.79
N PHE A 23 -7.49 -6.10 2.59
CA PHE A 23 -6.74 -5.41 1.55
C PHE A 23 -6.33 -4.00 1.97
N LEU A 24 -7.23 -3.24 2.62
CA LEU A 24 -6.91 -1.92 3.15
C LEU A 24 -5.78 -1.99 4.19
N ALA A 25 -5.81 -2.97 5.09
CA ALA A 25 -4.76 -3.18 6.08
C ALA A 25 -3.40 -3.48 5.43
N ILE A 26 -3.37 -4.30 4.38
CA ILE A 26 -2.14 -4.57 3.61
C ILE A 26 -1.60 -3.28 2.99
N LEU A 27 -2.45 -2.41 2.45
CA LEU A 27 -2.00 -1.15 1.86
C LEU A 27 -1.44 -0.18 2.90
N ILE A 28 -2.02 -0.12 4.11
CA ILE A 28 -1.45 0.68 5.20
C ILE A 28 -0.04 0.18 5.53
N LEU A 29 0.14 -1.14 5.66
CA LEU A 29 1.45 -1.74 5.89
C LEU A 29 2.42 -1.44 4.74
N TYR A 30 1.93 -1.45 3.51
CA TYR A 30 2.74 -1.12 2.33
C TYR A 30 3.21 0.35 2.33
N VAL A 31 2.35 1.29 2.71
CA VAL A 31 2.73 2.71 2.85
C VAL A 31 3.79 2.90 3.94
N ILE A 32 3.62 2.23 5.09
CA ILE A 32 4.62 2.24 6.17
C ILE A 32 5.95 1.68 5.66
N PHE A 33 5.91 0.55 4.95
CA PHE A 33 7.08 -0.06 4.33
C PHE A 33 7.78 0.89 3.34
N ALA A 34 7.03 1.54 2.46
CA ALA A 34 7.58 2.52 1.51
C ALA A 34 8.27 3.69 2.23
N PHE A 35 7.69 4.16 3.34
CA PHE A 35 8.30 5.20 4.17
C PHE A 35 9.60 4.73 4.84
N VAL A 36 9.66 3.49 5.32
CA VAL A 36 10.89 2.89 5.86
C VAL A 36 11.97 2.80 4.78
N VAL A 37 11.63 2.30 3.59
CA VAL A 37 12.56 2.21 2.46
C VAL A 37 13.09 3.59 2.07
N PHE A 38 12.23 4.61 1.96
CA PHE A 38 12.65 5.98 1.68
C PHE A 38 13.65 6.50 2.72
N ASN A 39 13.38 6.29 4.01
CA ASN A 39 14.32 6.68 5.06
C ASN A 39 15.64 5.93 4.99
N GLN A 40 15.61 4.63 4.68
CA GLN A 40 16.83 3.84 4.50
C GLN A 40 17.66 4.36 3.33
N VAL A 41 17.05 4.67 2.18
CA VAL A 41 17.76 5.28 1.04
C VAL A 41 18.37 6.62 1.44
N ARG A 42 17.62 7.47 2.15
CA ARG A 42 18.11 8.76 2.63
C ARG A 42 19.30 8.63 3.58
N VAL A 43 19.25 7.69 4.52
CA VAL A 43 20.34 7.43 5.47
C VAL A 43 21.54 6.83 4.75
N MET A 44 21.33 5.86 3.87
CA MET A 44 22.41 5.23 3.08
C MET A 44 23.15 6.26 2.24
N ASN A 45 22.43 7.13 1.52
CA ASN A 45 23.05 8.18 0.70
C ASN A 45 23.83 9.22 1.51
N ARG A 46 23.56 9.36 2.83
CA ARG A 46 24.37 10.21 3.73
C ARG A 46 25.66 9.53 4.17
N ILE A 47 25.68 8.20 4.28
CA ILE A 47 26.85 7.43 4.72
C ILE A 47 27.78 7.16 3.52
N ILE A 48 27.21 6.70 2.41
CA ILE A 48 27.94 6.35 1.19
C ILE A 48 27.36 7.20 0.05
N SER A 49 28.02 8.32 -0.22
CA SER A 49 27.63 9.23 -1.30
C SER A 49 28.42 8.91 -2.57
N THR A 50 27.75 8.28 -3.54
CA THR A 50 28.26 8.09 -4.90
C THR A 50 27.40 8.91 -5.87
N PRO A 51 27.87 10.08 -6.34
CA PRO A 51 27.02 11.16 -6.85
C PRO A 51 25.94 10.78 -7.88
N PRO A 52 26.20 10.06 -8.99
CA PRO A 52 25.11 9.75 -9.92
C PRO A 52 24.10 8.77 -9.30
N VAL A 53 24.57 7.80 -8.52
CA VAL A 53 23.75 6.71 -7.97
C VAL A 53 22.88 7.22 -6.83
N SER A 54 23.43 8.02 -5.92
CA SER A 54 22.68 8.57 -4.78
C SER A 54 21.53 9.49 -5.23
N VAL A 55 21.73 10.29 -6.29
CA VAL A 55 20.66 11.14 -6.85
C VAL A 55 19.54 10.28 -7.43
N ILE A 56 19.89 9.31 -8.28
CA ILE A 56 18.91 8.42 -8.92
C ILE A 56 18.11 7.63 -7.87
N LEU A 57 18.78 7.04 -6.87
CA LEU A 57 18.12 6.30 -5.79
C LEU A 57 17.18 7.21 -4.97
N THR A 58 17.57 8.46 -4.73
CA THR A 58 16.72 9.41 -4.01
C THR A 58 15.44 9.71 -4.81
N ILE A 59 15.57 9.93 -6.13
CA ILE A 59 14.41 10.17 -7.01
C ILE A 59 13.50 8.93 -7.05
N ILE A 60 14.06 7.73 -7.25
CA ILE A 60 13.30 6.48 -7.31
C ILE A 60 12.55 6.24 -5.99
N SER A 61 13.22 6.40 -4.84
CA SER A 61 12.59 6.19 -3.54
C SER A 61 11.50 7.22 -3.24
N PHE A 62 11.66 8.47 -3.69
CA PHE A 62 10.64 9.49 -3.59
C PHE A 62 9.41 9.18 -4.46
N LEU A 63 9.63 8.75 -5.72
CA LEU A 63 8.55 8.32 -6.61
C LEU A 63 7.82 7.09 -6.07
N HIS A 64 8.55 6.11 -5.52
CA HIS A 64 7.97 4.93 -4.88
C HIS A 64 7.04 5.32 -3.72
N LEU A 65 7.44 6.29 -2.89
CA LEU A 65 6.62 6.80 -1.79
C LEU A 65 5.34 7.46 -2.32
N ILE A 66 5.43 8.31 -3.35
CA ILE A 66 4.26 8.94 -3.98
C ILE A 66 3.29 7.90 -4.53
N ILE A 67 3.79 6.87 -5.24
CA ILE A 67 2.98 5.81 -5.81
C ILE A 67 2.28 5.00 -4.71
N ALA A 68 2.98 4.68 -3.61
CA ALA A 68 2.40 3.97 -2.48
C ALA A 68 1.23 4.74 -1.84
N PHE A 69 1.42 6.04 -1.59
CA PHE A 69 0.34 6.90 -1.10
C PHE A 69 -0.81 7.02 -2.11
N SER A 70 -0.50 7.16 -3.40
CA SER A 70 -1.51 7.27 -4.46
C SER A 70 -2.37 6.01 -4.53
N LEU A 71 -1.75 4.83 -4.46
CA LEU A 71 -2.44 3.54 -4.45
C LEU A 71 -3.33 3.37 -3.21
N PHE A 72 -2.85 3.80 -2.04
CA PHE A 72 -3.63 3.77 -0.81
C PHE A 72 -4.86 4.69 -0.89
N LEU A 73 -4.67 5.94 -1.33
CA LEU A 73 -5.76 6.90 -1.49
C LEU A 73 -6.78 6.43 -2.53
N PHE A 74 -6.31 5.89 -3.66
CA PHE A 74 -7.17 5.31 -4.68
C PHE A 74 -8.02 4.16 -4.14
N SER A 75 -7.40 3.30 -3.32
CA SER A 75 -8.09 2.15 -2.72
C SER A 75 -9.11 2.57 -1.67
N LEU A 76 -8.88 3.66 -0.93
CA LEU A 76 -9.87 4.24 -0.01
C LEU A 76 -11.12 4.77 -0.72
N VAL A 77 -11.01 5.18 -1.98
CA VAL A 77 -12.14 5.71 -2.76
C VAL A 77 -12.97 4.58 -3.36
N ILE A 78 -12.34 3.46 -3.74
CA ILE A 78 -12.97 2.39 -4.51
C ILE A 78 -13.53 1.25 -3.64
N LEU A 79 -12.94 1.00 -2.47
CA LEU A 79 -13.34 -0.10 -1.59
C LEU A 79 -14.42 0.33 -0.60
#